data_AF-A0A4Q6EY76-F1
#
_entry.id   AF-A0A4Q6EY76-F1
#
_cell.length_a   1.000
_cell.length_b   1.000
_cell.length_c   1.000
_cell.angle_alpha   90.00
_cell.angle_beta   90.00
_cell.angle_gamma   90.00
#
_symmetry.space_group_name_H-M   'P 1'
#
loop_
_entity.id
_entity.type
_entity.pdbx_description
1 polymer ?
#
loop_
_entity_poly.entity_id
_entity_poly.type
_entity_poly.pdbx_seq_one_letter_code
_entity_poly.pdbx_strand_id
1 'polypeptide(L)'
;MNALKLLSIGLICLSGLAFADPPGAKELHAHEEEGPSGQGFTLSPAALLSFGVQTQALKGPGPFSIPAEARLYSGEEVNLFRLREGRWERVDFETVKTEGSSLRIASRSLRSGDEIAVTGLGFLRVAEIAASGEAPAGHSH
;
A
#
# COMPACT_ATOMS: atom_id res chain seq x y z
N MET A 1 27.57 -43.10 -36.80
CA MET A 1 28.82 -42.96 -36.01
C MET A 1 28.37 -42.47 -34.64
N ASN A 2 28.10 -43.38 -33.69
CA ASN A 2 29.09 -43.98 -32.75
C ASN A 2 29.79 -42.87 -31.95
N ALA A 3 29.86 -42.83 -30.63
CA ALA A 3 29.65 -43.81 -29.57
C ALA A 3 29.60 -43.01 -28.23
N LEU A 4 28.68 -43.28 -27.30
CA LEU A 4 28.80 -44.26 -26.21
C LEU A 4 29.75 -43.85 -25.07
N LYS A 5 29.21 -43.64 -23.86
CA LYS A 5 29.54 -44.35 -22.60
C LYS A 5 28.83 -43.68 -21.42
N LEU A 6 27.82 -44.35 -20.85
CA LEU A 6 27.88 -45.27 -19.69
C LEU A 6 28.19 -44.54 -18.37
N LEU A 7 27.19 -44.35 -17.51
CA LEU A 7 26.78 -45.24 -16.40
C LEU A 7 27.78 -45.23 -15.23
N SER A 8 27.32 -44.76 -14.07
CA SER A 8 27.60 -45.48 -12.83
C SER A 8 26.49 -45.19 -11.80
N ILE A 9 25.80 -46.26 -11.44
CA ILE A 9 24.85 -46.36 -10.34
C ILE A 9 25.68 -46.68 -9.08
N GLY A 10 25.46 -45.94 -8.00
CA GLY A 10 25.93 -46.30 -6.65
C GLY A 10 24.83 -45.87 -5.66
N LEU A 11 23.98 -46.79 -5.22
CA LEU A 11 24.15 -47.67 -4.06
C LEU A 11 23.97 -46.92 -2.71
N ILE A 12 22.73 -47.01 -2.22
CA ILE A 12 22.28 -47.27 -0.84
C ILE A 12 23.20 -46.81 0.31
N CYS A 13 22.68 -45.93 1.18
CA CYS A 13 22.88 -46.07 2.62
C CYS A 13 21.65 -45.58 3.38
N LEU A 14 20.90 -46.56 3.90
CA LEU A 14 19.87 -46.43 4.91
C LEU A 14 20.56 -46.54 6.27
N SER A 15 20.55 -45.49 7.10
CA SER A 15 20.61 -45.54 8.57
C SER A 15 21.00 -44.18 9.15
N GLY A 16 20.33 -43.78 10.23
CA GLY A 16 20.79 -42.70 11.09
C GLY A 16 19.71 -41.69 11.49
N LEU A 17 18.72 -42.15 12.25
CA LEU A 17 18.03 -41.28 13.19
C LEU A 17 19.06 -40.77 14.20
N ALA A 18 19.45 -39.50 14.07
CA ALA A 18 20.04 -38.72 15.14
C ALA A 18 19.27 -37.40 15.17
N PHE A 19 18.28 -37.36 16.06
CA PHE A 19 17.57 -36.14 16.45
C PHE A 19 18.57 -35.30 17.26
N ALA A 20 19.40 -34.53 16.56
CA ALA A 20 20.20 -33.49 17.17
C ALA A 20 19.28 -32.32 17.49
N ASP A 21 19.09 -32.06 18.77
CA ASP A 21 18.42 -30.87 19.30
C ASP A 21 19.05 -29.61 18.68
N PRO A 22 18.32 -28.80 17.89
CA PRO A 22 18.88 -27.55 17.41
C PRO A 22 19.00 -26.58 18.59
N PRO A 23 20.21 -26.07 18.87
CA PRO A 23 20.45 -25.20 20.02
C PRO A 23 19.77 -23.86 19.82
N GLY A 24 19.01 -23.44 20.82
CA GLY A 24 18.70 -22.05 21.08
C GLY A 24 17.89 -21.39 19.97
N ALA A 25 16.57 -21.55 20.05
CA ALA A 25 15.64 -20.54 19.55
C ALA A 25 15.96 -19.22 20.26
N LYS A 26 16.87 -18.44 19.68
CA LYS A 26 16.95 -17.02 19.97
C LYS A 26 15.61 -16.46 19.54
N GLU A 27 14.79 -16.11 20.52
CA GLU A 27 13.69 -15.17 20.34
C GLU A 27 14.18 -14.06 19.43
N LEU A 28 13.77 -14.13 18.17
CA LEU A 28 13.82 -13.01 17.27
C LEU A 28 12.88 -11.99 17.90
N HIS A 29 13.47 -11.11 18.69
CA HIS A 29 12.87 -9.82 19.00
C HIS A 29 12.50 -9.24 17.65
N ALA A 30 11.21 -9.28 17.33
CA ALA A 30 10.64 -8.41 16.36
C ALA A 30 11.02 -7.01 16.85
N HIS A 31 11.99 -6.40 16.17
CA HIS A 31 12.08 -4.96 16.14
C HIS A 31 10.79 -4.53 15.43
N GLU A 32 9.75 -4.31 16.23
CA GLU A 32 8.68 -3.39 15.88
C GLU A 32 9.35 -2.03 15.83
N GLU A 33 9.99 -1.73 14.68
CA GLU A 33 10.29 -0.38 14.31
C GLU A 33 8.93 0.30 14.15
N GLU A 34 8.43 0.90 15.23
CA GLU A 34 7.33 1.86 15.21
C GLU A 34 7.77 3.03 14.33
N GLY A 35 7.67 2.84 13.02
CA GLY A 35 7.81 3.91 12.04
C GLY A 35 6.67 4.89 12.28
N PRO A 36 6.92 6.22 12.22
CA PRO A 36 5.92 7.23 12.53
C PRO A 36 4.62 6.93 11.78
N SER A 37 3.56 6.75 12.56
CA SER A 37 2.18 6.55 12.14
C SER A 37 1.77 7.68 11.19
N GLY A 38 1.68 7.37 9.89
CA GLY A 38 1.40 8.35 8.84
C GLY A 38 2.28 8.26 7.58
N GLN A 39 3.06 7.20 7.40
CA GLN A 39 3.87 7.03 6.20
C GLN A 39 3.03 6.40 5.09
N GLY A 40 2.61 7.21 4.12
CA GLY A 40 1.90 6.73 2.94
C GLY A 40 2.55 5.51 2.26
N PHE A 41 1.77 4.79 1.45
CA PHE A 41 2.17 3.54 0.80
C PHE A 41 2.56 3.76 -0.66
N THR A 42 3.28 2.80 -1.25
CA THR A 42 3.69 2.85 -2.66
C THR A 42 3.00 1.73 -3.42
N LEU A 43 2.58 1.99 -4.66
CA LEU A 43 1.97 1.00 -5.55
C LEU A 43 2.76 0.90 -6.84
N SER A 44 2.88 -0.33 -7.34
CA SER A 44 3.43 -0.57 -8.67
C SER A 44 2.52 0.06 -9.74
N PRO A 45 3.08 0.63 -10.83
CA PRO A 45 2.28 1.21 -11.92
C PRO A 45 1.35 0.18 -12.57
N ALA A 46 1.75 -1.10 -12.59
CA ALA A 46 0.89 -2.20 -13.03
C ALA A 46 -0.39 -2.33 -12.19
N ALA A 47 -0.31 -2.18 -10.87
CA ALA A 47 -1.47 -2.25 -9.99
C ALA A 47 -2.41 -1.08 -10.23
N LEU A 48 -1.88 0.15 -10.36
CA LEU A 48 -2.69 1.33 -10.67
C LEU A 48 -3.49 1.15 -11.97
N LEU A 49 -2.87 0.56 -13.00
CA LEU A 49 -3.54 0.25 -14.27
C LEU A 49 -4.60 -0.85 -14.12
N SER A 50 -4.27 -1.96 -13.44
CA SER A 50 -5.20 -3.09 -13.25
C SER A 50 -6.44 -2.72 -12.45
N PHE A 51 -6.31 -1.82 -11.47
CA PHE A 51 -7.40 -1.38 -10.62
C PHE A 51 -8.04 -0.06 -11.06
N GLY A 52 -7.64 0.48 -12.22
CA GLY A 52 -8.27 1.66 -12.81
C GLY A 52 -8.13 2.94 -11.96
N VAL A 53 -7.02 3.08 -11.24
CA VAL A 53 -6.75 4.28 -10.44
C VAL A 53 -6.34 5.42 -11.37
N GLN A 54 -7.15 6.46 -11.42
CA GLN A 54 -6.86 7.68 -12.17
C GLN A 54 -6.56 8.82 -11.20
N THR A 55 -5.56 9.62 -11.56
CA THR A 55 -5.16 10.81 -10.82
C THR A 55 -5.47 12.09 -11.59
N GLN A 56 -5.65 13.16 -10.84
CA GLN A 56 -5.74 14.52 -11.37
C GLN A 56 -4.67 15.38 -10.70
N ALA A 57 -3.80 15.98 -11.52
CA ALA A 57 -2.79 16.92 -11.04
C ALA A 57 -3.43 18.24 -10.62
N LEU A 58 -3.07 18.72 -9.42
CA LEU A 58 -3.46 20.01 -8.90
C LEU A 58 -2.64 21.12 -9.55
N LYS A 59 -3.34 22.15 -10.05
CA LYS A 59 -2.72 23.30 -10.74
C LYS A 59 -2.98 24.59 -9.98
N GLY A 60 -1.92 25.36 -9.77
CA GLY A 60 -1.98 26.70 -9.19
C GLY A 60 -1.94 26.71 -7.66
N PRO A 61 -1.94 27.90 -7.04
CA PRO A 61 -2.09 28.03 -5.60
C PRO A 61 -3.54 27.71 -5.20
N GLY A 62 -3.73 27.01 -4.08
CA GLY A 62 -5.06 26.68 -3.56
C GLY A 62 -5.91 27.93 -3.27
N PRO A 63 -7.24 27.79 -3.13
CA PRO A 63 -8.00 26.54 -3.01
C PRO A 63 -8.24 25.82 -4.34
N PHE A 64 -8.09 24.49 -4.32
CA PHE A 64 -8.09 23.63 -5.49
C PHE A 64 -9.50 23.18 -5.87
N SER A 65 -9.76 23.05 -7.18
CA SER A 65 -10.99 22.46 -7.68
C SER A 65 -10.75 20.99 -8.00
N ILE A 66 -11.46 20.10 -7.30
CA ILE A 66 -11.42 18.66 -7.52
C ILE A 66 -12.83 18.14 -7.84
N PRO A 67 -12.97 17.03 -8.57
CA PRO A 67 -14.26 16.36 -8.75
C PRO A 67 -14.84 15.87 -7.42
N ALA A 68 -16.17 15.82 -7.34
CA ALA A 68 -16.86 15.31 -6.16
C ALA A 68 -16.55 13.84 -5.85
N GLU A 69 -16.19 13.09 -6.90
CA GLU A 69 -15.85 11.66 -6.86
C GLU A 69 -14.49 11.36 -6.23
N ALA A 70 -13.58 12.36 -6.15
CA ALA A 70 -12.27 12.17 -5.52
C ALA A 70 -12.32 12.01 -4.00
N ARG A 71 -13.50 12.25 -3.40
CA ARG A 71 -13.72 12.10 -1.95
C ARG A 71 -13.83 10.64 -1.55
N LEU A 72 -12.98 10.23 -0.62
CA LEU A 72 -13.11 8.98 0.12
C LEU A 72 -13.92 9.25 1.39
N TYR A 73 -14.97 8.48 1.60
CA TYR A 73 -15.74 8.45 2.84
C TYR A 73 -15.25 7.29 3.71
N SER A 74 -14.81 7.59 4.93
CA SER A 74 -14.41 6.59 5.94
C SER A 74 -15.21 6.84 7.22
N GLY A 75 -16.42 6.29 7.29
CA GLY A 75 -17.35 6.59 8.38
C GLY A 75 -17.80 8.05 8.32
N GLU A 76 -17.48 8.81 9.36
CA GLU A 76 -17.78 10.26 9.44
C GLU A 76 -16.68 11.14 8.81
N GLU A 77 -15.51 10.56 8.52
CA GLU A 77 -14.37 11.28 7.96
C GLU A 77 -14.44 11.32 6.43
N VAL A 78 -14.03 12.46 5.84
CA VAL A 78 -13.93 12.64 4.39
C VAL A 78 -12.51 13.04 4.04
N ASN A 79 -11.83 12.20 3.28
CA ASN A 79 -10.42 12.35 2.93
C ASN A 79 -10.20 12.29 1.43
N LEU A 80 -8.98 12.62 1.01
CA LEU A 80 -8.49 12.42 -0.36
C LEU A 80 -7.25 11.55 -0.34
N PHE A 81 -7.00 10.82 -1.42
CA PHE A 81 -5.71 10.19 -1.64
C PHE A 81 -4.83 11.08 -2.52
N ARG A 82 -3.68 11.48 -1.98
CA ARG A 82 -2.66 12.25 -2.67
C ARG A 82 -1.52 11.35 -3.10
N LEU A 83 -1.14 11.42 -4.36
CA LEU A 83 0.10 10.91 -4.91
C LEU A 83 1.14 12.03 -4.99
N ARG A 84 2.30 11.80 -4.39
CA ARG A 84 3.47 12.69 -4.46
C ARG A 84 4.73 11.83 -4.50
N GLU A 85 5.55 12.01 -5.51
CA GLU A 85 6.84 11.30 -5.64
C GLU A 85 6.68 9.76 -5.56
N GLY A 86 5.60 9.23 -6.14
CA GLY A 86 5.30 7.79 -6.13
C GLY A 86 4.64 7.27 -4.85
N ARG A 87 4.45 8.11 -3.83
CA ARG A 87 3.84 7.74 -2.54
C ARG A 87 2.40 8.24 -2.43
N TRP A 88 1.52 7.35 -2.00
CA TRP A 88 0.10 7.57 -1.73
C TRP A 88 -0.15 7.86 -0.26
N GLU A 89 -0.84 8.96 0.04
CA GLU A 89 -1.14 9.35 1.42
C GLU A 89 -2.59 9.84 1.52
N ARG A 90 -3.25 9.53 2.64
CA ARG A 90 -4.52 10.17 2.99
C ARG A 90 -4.26 11.59 3.47
N VAL A 91 -4.98 12.54 2.89
CA VAL A 91 -4.93 13.93 3.31
C VAL A 91 -6.31 14.41 3.69
N ASP A 92 -6.40 15.07 4.83
CA ASP A 92 -7.57 15.84 5.24
C ASP A 92 -7.66 17.13 4.43
N PHE A 93 -8.90 17.57 4.23
CA PHE A 93 -9.18 18.81 3.53
C PHE A 93 -10.44 19.45 4.10
N GLU A 94 -10.52 20.76 3.95
CA GLU A 94 -11.70 21.55 4.26
C GLU A 94 -12.42 21.89 2.96
N THR A 95 -13.71 21.64 2.90
CA THR A 95 -14.53 22.05 1.76
C THR A 95 -14.83 23.54 1.88
N VAL A 96 -14.28 24.34 0.98
CA VAL A 96 -14.55 25.79 0.89
C VAL A 96 -15.88 26.04 0.20
N LYS A 97 -16.16 25.29 -0.88
CA LYS A 97 -17.39 25.44 -1.67
C LYS A 97 -17.71 24.16 -2.44
N THR A 98 -18.98 23.88 -2.61
CA THR A 98 -19.47 22.83 -3.52
C THR A 98 -20.09 23.50 -4.75
N GLU A 99 -19.60 23.16 -5.94
CA GLU A 99 -20.02 23.71 -7.23
C GLU A 99 -20.50 22.56 -8.13
N GLY A 100 -21.72 22.08 -7.87
CA GLY A 100 -22.33 20.99 -8.64
C GLY A 100 -21.53 19.69 -8.56
N SER A 101 -20.85 19.32 -9.65
CA SER A 101 -19.99 18.13 -9.76
C SER A 101 -18.55 18.34 -9.27
N SER A 102 -18.19 19.57 -8.88
CA SER A 102 -16.85 19.90 -8.39
C SER A 102 -16.88 20.46 -6.97
N LEU A 103 -15.80 20.25 -6.23
CA LEU A 103 -15.58 20.81 -4.91
C LEU A 103 -14.35 21.69 -4.94
N ARG A 104 -14.47 22.84 -4.29
CA ARG A 104 -13.37 23.71 -3.99
C ARG A 104 -12.87 23.41 -2.59
N ILE A 105 -11.64 22.93 -2.49
CA ILE A 105 -11.05 22.44 -1.25
C ILE A 105 -9.83 23.26 -0.86
N ALA A 106 -9.59 23.36 0.45
CA ALA A 106 -8.37 23.88 1.03
C ALA A 106 -7.74 22.80 1.91
N SER A 107 -6.43 22.64 1.83
CA SER A 107 -5.68 21.76 2.72
C SER A 107 -4.28 22.30 2.89
N ARG A 108 -3.73 22.19 4.10
CA ARG A 108 -2.35 22.58 4.40
C ARG A 108 -1.33 21.63 3.78
N SER A 109 -1.74 20.40 3.50
CA SER A 109 -0.89 19.32 2.99
C SER A 109 -0.86 19.25 1.46
N LEU A 110 -1.76 19.97 0.78
CA LEU A 110 -1.87 20.04 -0.67
C LEU A 110 -1.11 21.21 -1.26
N ARG A 111 -0.35 20.95 -2.33
CA ARG A 111 0.38 21.96 -3.10
C ARG A 111 0.22 21.72 -4.60
N SER A 112 0.54 22.74 -5.41
CA SER A 112 0.58 22.58 -6.86
C SER A 112 1.57 21.47 -7.25
N GLY A 113 1.19 20.65 -8.22
CA GLY A 113 2.00 19.51 -8.67
C GLY A 113 1.74 18.21 -7.92
N ASP A 114 0.94 18.24 -6.84
CA ASP A 114 0.41 17.01 -6.27
C ASP A 114 -0.65 16.40 -7.20
N GLU A 115 -0.79 15.10 -7.13
CA GLU A 115 -1.82 14.35 -7.85
C GLU A 115 -2.85 13.81 -6.87
N ILE A 116 -4.14 13.90 -7.19
CA ILE A 116 -5.23 13.40 -6.36
C ILE A 116 -5.93 12.26 -7.07
N ALA A 117 -6.18 11.15 -6.38
CA ALA A 117 -6.98 10.08 -6.96
C ALA A 117 -8.42 10.54 -7.16
N VAL A 118 -8.93 10.32 -8.37
CA VAL A 118 -10.33 10.57 -8.75
C VAL A 118 -11.12 9.27 -8.83
N THR A 119 -10.44 8.16 -9.18
CA THR A 119 -11.04 6.83 -9.31
C THR A 119 -10.19 5.79 -8.59
N GLY A 120 -10.76 4.60 -8.34
CA GLY A 120 -10.04 3.51 -7.67
C GLY A 120 -9.80 3.73 -6.17
N LEU A 121 -10.53 4.67 -5.54
CA LEU A 121 -10.38 5.01 -4.12
C LEU A 121 -10.59 3.82 -3.19
N GLY A 122 -11.50 2.91 -3.52
CA GLY A 122 -11.71 1.69 -2.72
C GLY A 122 -10.49 0.76 -2.72
N PHE A 123 -9.83 0.61 -3.86
CA PHE A 123 -8.57 -0.15 -3.94
C PHE A 123 -7.47 0.53 -3.14
N LEU A 124 -7.33 1.86 -3.27
CA LEU A 124 -6.36 2.63 -2.48
C LEU A 124 -6.61 2.47 -0.97
N ARG A 125 -7.86 2.43 -0.52
CA ARG A 125 -8.20 2.20 0.89
C ARG A 125 -7.81 0.80 1.37
N VAL A 126 -8.05 -0.25 0.58
CA VAL A 126 -7.63 -1.61 0.95
C VAL A 126 -6.11 -1.72 0.96
N ALA A 127 -5.43 -1.14 -0.03
CA ALA A 127 -3.97 -1.12 -0.10
C ALA A 127 -3.35 -0.37 1.08
N GLU A 128 -3.94 0.74 1.49
CA GLU A 128 -3.54 1.48 2.68
C GLU A 128 -3.68 0.63 3.95
N ILE A 129 -4.85 0.03 4.20
CA ILE A 129 -5.07 -0.81 5.40
C ILE A 129 -4.07 -1.97 5.44
N ALA A 130 -3.85 -2.62 4.29
CA ALA A 130 -2.88 -3.71 4.17
C ALA A 130 -1.43 -3.25 4.39
N ALA A 131 -1.10 -2.02 4.00
CA ALA A 131 0.24 -1.44 4.16
C ALA A 131 0.49 -0.89 5.57
N SER A 132 -0.53 -0.32 6.22
CA SER A 132 -0.45 0.22 7.58
C SER A 132 -0.40 -0.87 8.65
N GLY A 133 -0.77 -2.11 8.31
CA GLY A 133 -0.76 -3.21 9.27
C GLY A 133 -1.79 -3.06 10.39
N GLU A 134 -2.78 -2.17 10.25
CA GLU A 134 -3.95 -2.11 11.11
C GLU A 134 -4.79 -3.38 10.88
N ALA A 135 -4.34 -4.48 11.48
CA ALA A 135 -5.19 -5.63 11.70
C ALA A 135 -6.36 -5.16 12.56
N PRO A 136 -7.63 -5.48 12.22
CA PRO A 136 -8.71 -5.30 13.17
C PRO A 136 -8.32 -6.08 14.41
N ALA A 137 -8.17 -5.40 15.54
CA ALA A 137 -7.95 -6.01 16.84
C ALA A 137 -9.22 -6.79 17.22
N GLY A 138 -9.43 -7.92 16.56
CA GLY A 138 -10.32 -8.98 16.97
C GLY A 138 -9.69 -9.67 18.16
N HIS A 139 -9.75 -9.03 19.32
CA HIS A 139 -9.64 -9.75 20.58
C HIS A 139 -10.95 -10.52 20.76
N SER A 140 -11.02 -11.71 20.16
CA SER A 140 -11.86 -12.77 20.68
C SER A 140 -11.29 -13.17 22.03
N HIS A 141 -11.99 -12.83 23.11
CA HIS A 141 -12.06 -13.63 24.34
C HIS A 141 -13.37 -13.33 25.06
#